data_AF-A0A0S3U4A0-F1
#
_entry.id   AF-A0A0S3U4A0-F1
#
_cell.length_a   1.000
_cell.length_b   1.000
_cell.length_c   1.000
_cell.angle_alpha   90.00
_cell.angle_beta   90.00
_cell.angle_gamma   90.00
#
_symmetry.space_group_name_H-M   'P 1'
#
loop_
_entity.id
_entity.type
_entity.pdbx_description
1 polymer ?
#
loop_
_entity_poly.entity_id
_entity_poly.type
_entity_poly.pdbx_seq_one_letter_code
_entity_poly.pdbx_strand_id
1 'polypeptide(L)'
;MELVLSKASVKFLERLPAKETEKLQDKLALLLELLETEGVIPFNELDIKSLKGDWKGFHRMRVGKVRVVFTIDTEADELQVYDIDFRGNIYKSLSIQNDLQERENRKIAVEVKSFLGASTLSEFHTAIGQCLNYRYALEDLDPDRKLYLAVPIAIYTDFFSVPFIQSVIRRSQTNLVVYDAAKEELIKWQN
;
A
#
# COMPACT_ATOMS: atom_id res chain seq x y z
N MET A 1 -2.92 -20.21 6.68
CA MET A 1 -2.57 -18.96 6.01
C MET A 1 -3.49 -17.81 6.42
N GLU A 2 -2.95 -16.74 6.98
CA GLU A 2 -3.69 -15.53 7.37
C GLU A 2 -3.89 -14.58 6.18
N LEU A 3 -5.11 -14.06 5.99
CA LEU A 3 -5.44 -13.08 4.96
C LEU A 3 -5.26 -11.65 5.49
N VAL A 4 -4.27 -10.94 4.97
CA VAL A 4 -3.99 -9.55 5.33
C VAL A 4 -4.44 -8.61 4.22
N LEU A 5 -5.41 -7.73 4.50
CA LEU A 5 -5.94 -6.76 3.53
C LEU A 5 -5.38 -5.36 3.79
N SER A 6 -4.91 -4.68 2.75
CA SER A 6 -4.56 -3.27 2.85
C SER A 6 -5.80 -2.40 3.10
N LYS A 7 -5.59 -1.21 3.68
CA LYS A 7 -6.66 -0.22 3.86
C LYS A 7 -7.34 0.18 2.54
N ALA A 8 -6.59 0.17 1.43
CA ALA A 8 -7.12 0.48 0.11
C ALA A 8 -8.07 -0.63 -0.36
N SER A 9 -7.65 -1.89 -0.20
CA SER A 9 -8.46 -3.06 -0.52
C SER A 9 -9.76 -3.10 0.27
N VAL A 10 -9.72 -2.83 1.58
CA VAL A 10 -10.92 -2.76 2.44
C VAL A 10 -11.88 -1.66 1.95
N LYS A 11 -11.38 -0.44 1.73
CA LYS A 11 -12.20 0.69 1.24
C LYS A 11 -12.81 0.42 -0.13
N PHE A 12 -12.14 -0.33 -0.99
CA PHE A 12 -12.68 -0.70 -2.30
C PHE A 12 -13.81 -1.71 -2.14
N LEU A 13 -13.63 -2.74 -1.32
CA LEU A 13 -14.65 -3.77 -1.04
C LEU A 13 -15.94 -3.16 -0.48
N GLU A 14 -15.83 -2.18 0.41
CA GLU A 14 -16.98 -1.45 0.99
C GLU A 14 -17.82 -0.70 -0.06
N ARG A 15 -17.23 -0.36 -1.21
CA ARG A 15 -17.89 0.41 -2.28
C ARG A 15 -18.36 -0.49 -3.43
N LEU A 16 -17.92 -1.74 -3.45
CA LEU A 16 -18.22 -2.67 -4.53
C LEU A 16 -19.65 -3.22 -4.36
N PRO A 17 -20.42 -3.42 -5.44
CA PRO A 17 -21.77 -4.00 -5.34
C PRO A 17 -21.72 -5.36 -4.65
N ALA A 18 -22.68 -5.65 -3.77
CA ALA A 18 -22.70 -6.85 -2.93
C ALA A 18 -22.43 -8.16 -3.71
N LYS A 19 -23.03 -8.30 -4.90
CA LYS A 19 -22.84 -9.46 -5.78
C LYS A 19 -21.41 -9.60 -6.33
N GLU A 20 -20.72 -8.48 -6.55
CA GLU A 20 -19.32 -8.48 -6.98
C GLU A 20 -18.38 -8.73 -5.78
N THR A 21 -18.72 -8.20 -4.61
CA THR A 21 -18.01 -8.45 -3.34
C THR A 21 -18.06 -9.92 -2.95
N GLU A 22 -19.23 -10.55 -3.01
CA GLU A 22 -19.43 -11.97 -2.72
C GLU A 22 -18.56 -12.85 -3.63
N LYS A 23 -18.62 -12.63 -4.95
CA LYS A 23 -17.77 -13.35 -5.91
C LYS A 23 -16.27 -13.20 -5.65
N LEU A 24 -15.86 -12.04 -5.16
CA LEU A 24 -14.47 -11.75 -4.87
C LEU A 24 -14.02 -12.44 -3.57
N GLN A 25 -14.88 -12.42 -2.55
CA GLN A 25 -14.67 -13.15 -1.30
C GLN A 25 -14.60 -14.65 -1.56
N ASP A 26 -15.50 -15.23 -2.36
CA ASP A 26 -15.46 -16.64 -2.74
C ASP A 26 -14.15 -17.01 -3.43
N LYS A 27 -13.64 -16.14 -4.31
CA LYS A 27 -12.37 -16.37 -5.00
C LYS A 27 -11.15 -16.25 -4.08
N LEU A 28 -11.18 -15.35 -3.10
CA LEU A 28 -10.13 -15.24 -2.09
C LEU A 28 -10.15 -16.42 -1.12
N ALA A 29 -11.34 -16.86 -0.69
CA ALA A 29 -11.50 -18.04 0.15
C ALA A 29 -10.97 -19.29 -0.56
N LEU A 30 -11.34 -19.48 -1.82
CA LEU A 30 -10.83 -20.59 -2.64
C LEU A 30 -9.31 -20.53 -2.83
N LEU A 31 -8.74 -19.33 -2.98
CA LEU A 31 -7.28 -19.17 -3.05
C LEU A 31 -6.60 -19.62 -1.77
N LEU A 32 -7.11 -19.22 -0.60
CA LEU A 32 -6.57 -19.63 0.70
C LEU A 32 -6.66 -21.14 0.88
N GLU A 33 -7.82 -21.74 0.59
CA GLU A 33 -8.02 -23.19 0.69
C GLU A 33 -7.02 -23.96 -0.18
N LEU A 34 -6.83 -23.54 -1.44
CA LEU A 34 -5.88 -24.20 -2.36
C LEU A 34 -4.42 -24.02 -1.91
N LEU A 35 -4.07 -22.87 -1.36
CA LEU A 35 -2.73 -22.65 -0.81
C LEU A 35 -2.47 -23.50 0.43
N GLU A 36 -3.45 -23.64 1.32
CA GLU A 36 -3.32 -24.47 2.53
C GLU A 36 -3.28 -25.96 2.23
N THR A 37 -4.00 -26.42 1.21
CA THR A 37 -4.12 -27.84 0.88
C THR A 37 -3.03 -28.33 -0.08
N GLU A 38 -2.69 -27.55 -1.10
CA GLU A 38 -1.74 -27.95 -2.15
C GLU A 38 -0.38 -27.28 -2.02
N GLY A 39 -0.27 -26.17 -1.27
CA GLY A 39 0.99 -25.43 -1.11
C GLY A 39 1.46 -24.71 -2.39
N VAL A 40 0.62 -24.63 -3.42
CA VAL A 40 0.95 -24.05 -4.72
C VAL A 40 -0.09 -23.03 -5.18
N ILE A 41 0.36 -22.03 -5.93
CA ILE A 41 -0.52 -20.98 -6.45
C ILE A 41 -1.34 -21.56 -7.62
N PRO A 42 -2.68 -21.53 -7.57
CA PRO A 42 -3.56 -22.09 -8.60
C PRO A 42 -3.70 -21.12 -9.79
N PHE A 43 -2.64 -21.03 -10.60
CA PHE A 43 -2.52 -20.02 -11.66
C PHE A 43 -3.67 -20.03 -12.66
N ASN A 44 -4.13 -21.22 -13.07
CA ASN A 44 -5.13 -21.35 -14.13
C ASN A 44 -6.55 -21.26 -13.59
N GLU A 45 -6.80 -21.87 -12.43
CA GLU A 45 -8.10 -22.06 -11.80
C GLU A 45 -8.69 -20.73 -11.33
N LEU A 46 -7.82 -19.79 -10.96
CA LEU A 46 -8.20 -18.48 -10.43
C LEU A 46 -7.85 -17.29 -11.36
N ASP A 47 -7.42 -17.53 -12.60
CA ASP A 47 -6.95 -16.48 -13.53
C ASP A 47 -5.90 -15.57 -12.86
N ILE A 48 -4.88 -16.20 -12.29
CA ILE A 48 -3.75 -15.55 -11.63
C ILE A 48 -2.61 -15.41 -12.64
N LYS A 49 -1.95 -14.26 -12.62
CA LYS A 49 -0.71 -14.04 -13.36
C LYS A 49 0.35 -13.47 -12.44
N SER A 50 1.57 -14.00 -12.54
CA SER A 50 2.74 -13.32 -11.98
C SER A 50 3.00 -12.04 -12.75
N LEU A 51 3.22 -10.96 -12.02
CA LEU A 51 3.63 -9.69 -12.59
C LEU A 51 5.16 -9.70 -12.86
N LYS A 52 5.60 -8.78 -13.72
CA LYS A 52 6.99 -8.73 -14.24
C LYS A 52 7.59 -7.34 -14.02
N GLY A 53 8.92 -7.24 -14.10
CA GLY A 53 9.64 -5.98 -13.84
C GLY A 53 9.69 -5.68 -12.35
N ASP A 54 9.41 -4.43 -11.97
CA ASP A 54 9.34 -3.92 -10.57
C ASP A 54 8.22 -4.57 -9.73
N TRP A 55 7.48 -5.49 -10.36
CA TRP A 55 6.39 -6.26 -9.81
C TRP A 55 6.74 -7.74 -9.58
N LYS A 56 8.03 -8.10 -9.68
CA LYS A 56 8.48 -9.47 -9.48
C LYS A 56 8.13 -9.92 -8.05
N GLY A 57 7.50 -11.08 -7.92
CA GLY A 57 6.99 -11.59 -6.63
C GLY A 57 5.52 -11.24 -6.36
N PHE A 58 4.94 -10.31 -7.11
CA PHE A 58 3.51 -10.02 -7.05
C PHE A 58 2.72 -10.89 -8.00
N HIS A 59 1.52 -11.23 -7.55
CA HIS A 59 0.52 -11.97 -8.30
C HIS A 59 -0.73 -11.13 -8.49
N ARG A 60 -1.36 -11.28 -9.66
CA ARG A 60 -2.61 -10.60 -9.98
C ARG A 60 -3.69 -11.62 -10.33
N MET A 61 -4.66 -11.78 -9.44
CA MET A 61 -5.88 -12.54 -9.68
C MET A 61 -6.91 -11.66 -10.41
N ARG A 62 -7.63 -12.23 -11.38
CA ARG A 62 -8.75 -11.54 -12.04
C ARG A 62 -10.08 -12.15 -11.62
N VAL A 63 -10.96 -11.30 -11.10
CA VAL A 63 -12.33 -11.68 -10.75
C VAL A 63 -13.30 -10.80 -11.55
N GLY A 64 -13.69 -11.29 -12.73
CA GLY A 64 -14.53 -10.55 -13.66
C GLY A 64 -13.88 -9.26 -14.16
N LYS A 65 -14.37 -8.11 -13.67
CA LYS A 65 -13.85 -6.76 -13.99
C LYS A 65 -12.85 -6.24 -12.96
N VAL A 66 -12.86 -6.82 -11.76
CA VAL A 66 -11.97 -6.47 -10.65
C VAL A 66 -10.69 -7.30 -10.75
N ARG A 67 -9.61 -6.73 -10.25
CA ARG A 67 -8.34 -7.43 -10.09
C ARG A 67 -7.91 -7.30 -8.63
N VAL A 68 -7.18 -8.30 -8.18
CA VAL A 68 -6.56 -8.34 -6.86
C VAL A 68 -5.08 -8.46 -7.09
N VAL A 69 -4.29 -7.58 -6.49
CA VAL A 69 -2.84 -7.73 -6.44
C VAL A 69 -2.42 -8.14 -5.04
N PHE A 70 -1.64 -9.21 -4.96
CA PHE A 70 -1.26 -9.84 -3.71
C PHE A 70 0.13 -10.47 -3.80
N THR A 71 0.72 -10.72 -2.64
CA THR A 71 1.88 -11.60 -2.46
C THR A 71 1.51 -12.72 -1.52
N ILE A 72 2.32 -13.78 -1.50
CA ILE A 72 2.22 -14.86 -0.54
C ILE A 72 3.57 -14.95 0.16
N ASP A 73 3.55 -14.88 1.48
CA ASP A 73 4.69 -15.13 2.33
C ASP A 73 4.50 -16.48 3.01
N THR A 74 5.23 -17.49 2.53
CA THR A 74 5.17 -18.84 3.07
C THR A 74 5.86 -18.98 4.43
N GLU A 75 6.78 -18.07 4.78
CA GLU A 75 7.47 -18.10 6.08
C GLU A 75 6.58 -17.50 7.17
N ALA A 76 5.88 -16.41 6.85
CA ALA A 76 4.90 -15.79 7.73
C ALA A 76 3.53 -16.49 7.73
N ASP A 77 3.30 -17.45 6.81
CA ASP A 77 1.99 -18.05 6.53
C ASP A 77 0.92 -16.97 6.25
N GLU A 78 1.28 -15.97 5.43
CA GLU A 78 0.43 -14.81 5.12
C GLU A 78 0.13 -14.69 3.61
N LEU A 79 -1.14 -14.41 3.30
CA LEU A 79 -1.56 -13.90 1.99
C LEU A 79 -1.85 -12.41 2.12
N GLN A 80 -1.00 -11.59 1.52
CA GLN A 80 -1.12 -10.15 1.63
C GLN A 80 -1.74 -9.55 0.37
N VAL A 81 -2.96 -9.03 0.48
CA VAL A 81 -3.65 -8.30 -0.59
C VAL A 81 -3.32 -6.81 -0.48
N TYR A 82 -2.61 -6.30 -1.47
CA TYR A 82 -2.15 -4.92 -1.49
C TYR A 82 -3.18 -3.98 -2.11
N ASP A 83 -3.80 -4.40 -3.20
CA ASP A 83 -4.79 -3.57 -3.87
C ASP A 83 -5.88 -4.41 -4.55
N ILE A 84 -7.08 -3.83 -4.56
CA ILE A 84 -8.24 -4.36 -5.26
C ILE A 84 -8.83 -3.17 -6.02
N ASP A 85 -8.78 -3.21 -7.34
CA ASP A 85 -9.39 -2.16 -8.16
C ASP A 85 -9.75 -2.67 -9.56
N PHE A 86 -10.42 -1.83 -10.33
CA PHE A 86 -10.68 -2.03 -11.74
C PHE A 86 -9.41 -1.86 -12.57
N ARG A 87 -9.46 -2.38 -13.80
CA ARG A 87 -8.33 -2.56 -14.72
C ARG A 87 -7.39 -1.35 -14.92
N GLY A 88 -7.88 -0.11 -14.77
CA GLY A 88 -7.12 1.11 -15.03
C GLY A 88 -6.48 1.78 -13.81
N ASN A 89 -6.82 1.36 -12.58
CA ASN A 89 -6.44 2.10 -11.36
C ASN A 89 -5.45 1.36 -10.46
N ILE A 90 -5.38 0.02 -10.55
CA ILE A 90 -4.53 -0.84 -9.70
C ILE A 90 -3.04 -0.46 -9.66
N TYR A 91 -2.52 0.11 -10.75
CA TYR A 91 -1.09 0.38 -10.83
C TYR A 91 -0.71 1.76 -10.26
N LYS A 92 -1.67 2.62 -9.88
CA LYS A 92 -1.36 3.97 -9.36
C LYS A 92 -1.01 4.00 -7.87
N SER A 93 -1.59 3.09 -7.08
CA SER A 93 -1.37 2.98 -5.62
C SER A 93 -0.08 2.21 -5.30
N LEU A 94 0.28 1.30 -6.20
CA LEU A 94 1.08 0.15 -5.88
C LEU A 94 2.55 0.39 -6.26
N SER A 95 2.85 1.13 -7.32
CA SER A 95 4.23 1.46 -7.75
C SER A 95 5.00 2.16 -6.63
N ILE A 96 4.28 2.98 -5.86
CA ILE A 96 4.82 3.66 -4.67
C ILE A 96 5.12 2.61 -3.60
N GLN A 97 4.23 1.66 -3.30
CA GLN A 97 4.43 0.68 -2.23
C GLN A 97 5.56 -0.33 -2.49
N ASN A 98 5.88 -0.63 -3.74
CA ASN A 98 6.90 -1.61 -4.11
C ASN A 98 8.34 -1.08 -4.00
N ASP A 99 8.62 0.12 -4.51
CA ASP A 99 9.93 0.77 -4.38
C ASP A 99 10.37 0.94 -2.91
N LEU A 100 9.39 0.92 -2.02
CA LEU A 100 9.53 1.13 -0.59
C LEU A 100 9.97 -0.15 0.14
N GLN A 101 9.53 -1.35 -0.29
CA GLN A 101 9.89 -2.61 0.40
C GLN A 101 11.28 -3.16 0.04
N GLU A 102 11.83 -2.88 -1.14
CA GLU A 102 13.01 -3.59 -1.65
C GLU A 102 14.37 -3.10 -1.10
N ARG A 103 14.44 -1.98 -0.35
CA ARG A 103 15.73 -1.42 0.08
C ARG A 103 16.14 -1.82 1.50
N GLU A 104 17.13 -2.73 1.57
CA GLU A 104 18.02 -3.03 2.70
C GLU A 104 17.50 -3.89 3.88
N ASN A 105 16.65 -4.91 3.66
CA ASN A 105 16.21 -5.79 4.76
C ASN A 105 15.51 -5.01 5.90
N ARG A 106 15.03 -3.80 5.59
CA ARG A 106 14.36 -2.88 6.51
C ARG A 106 12.88 -2.91 6.18
N LYS A 107 12.09 -3.43 7.11
CA LYS A 107 10.64 -3.32 7.02
C LYS A 107 10.28 -1.84 7.05
N ILE A 108 9.54 -1.37 6.06
CA ILE A 108 8.99 -0.01 6.11
C ILE A 108 7.49 -0.03 5.89
N ALA A 109 6.81 0.91 6.54
CA ALA A 109 5.42 1.23 6.31
C ALA A 109 5.36 2.60 5.66
N VAL A 110 4.50 2.79 4.65
CA VAL A 110 4.33 4.10 4.03
C VAL A 110 2.87 4.49 3.98
N GLU A 111 2.58 5.67 4.52
CA GLU A 111 1.29 6.34 4.41
C GLU A 111 1.36 7.32 3.22
N VAL A 112 0.58 7.07 2.16
CA VAL A 112 0.59 7.90 0.95
C VAL A 112 -0.48 8.98 1.03
N LYS A 113 -0.11 10.24 0.79
CA LYS A 113 -1.02 11.40 0.75
C LYS A 113 -0.91 12.15 -0.56
N SER A 114 -2.04 12.37 -1.23
CA SER A 114 -2.08 13.09 -2.50
C SER A 114 -2.22 14.61 -2.37
N PHE A 115 -2.69 15.13 -1.22
CA PHE A 115 -2.86 16.58 -0.97
C PHE A 115 -3.72 17.31 -2.02
N LEU A 116 -4.77 16.64 -2.51
CA LEU A 116 -5.68 17.16 -3.55
C LEU A 116 -6.96 17.78 -2.99
N GLY A 117 -7.11 17.84 -1.66
CA GLY A 117 -8.28 18.40 -1.02
C GLY A 117 -8.27 19.93 -1.00
N ALA A 118 -9.33 20.50 -0.42
CA ALA A 118 -9.55 21.93 -0.42
C ALA A 118 -8.55 22.73 0.43
N SER A 119 -7.80 22.09 1.33
CA SER A 119 -6.83 22.75 2.21
C SER A 119 -5.64 21.86 2.52
N THR A 120 -4.49 22.20 1.94
CA THR A 120 -3.20 21.52 2.20
C THR A 120 -2.84 21.54 3.68
N LEU A 121 -3.15 22.62 4.41
CA LEU A 121 -2.87 22.73 5.84
C LEU A 121 -3.73 21.77 6.68
N SER A 122 -5.02 21.64 6.35
CA SER A 122 -5.91 20.70 7.04
C SER A 122 -5.51 19.24 6.79
N GLU A 123 -5.18 18.92 5.54
CA GLU A 123 -4.65 17.60 5.17
C GLU A 123 -3.32 17.31 5.84
N PHE A 124 -2.45 18.32 5.98
CA PHE A 124 -1.19 18.20 6.69
C PHE A 124 -1.40 17.87 8.17
N HIS A 125 -2.29 18.58 8.87
CA HIS A 125 -2.61 18.28 10.27
C HIS A 125 -3.13 16.84 10.43
N THR A 126 -3.98 16.41 9.51
CA THR A 126 -4.52 15.04 9.49
C THR A 126 -3.41 14.02 9.24
N ALA A 127 -2.56 14.25 8.25
CA ALA A 127 -1.46 13.36 7.88
C ALA A 127 -0.45 13.21 9.02
N ILE A 128 -0.05 14.32 9.66
CA ILE A 128 0.86 14.29 10.82
C ILE A 128 0.24 13.54 12.00
N GLY A 129 -1.03 13.80 12.32
CA GLY A 129 -1.74 13.07 13.38
C GLY A 129 -1.81 11.56 13.12
N GLN A 130 -2.13 11.17 11.88
CA GLN A 130 -2.16 9.77 11.48
C GLN A 130 -0.77 9.12 11.53
N CYS A 131 0.26 9.80 11.03
CA CYS A 131 1.63 9.31 11.09
C CYS A 131 2.10 9.09 12.53
N LEU A 132 1.79 10.00 13.46
CA LEU A 132 2.15 9.82 14.86
C LEU A 132 1.45 8.59 15.47
N ASN A 133 0.14 8.46 15.27
CA ASN A 133 -0.62 7.34 15.82
C ASN A 133 -0.16 6.00 15.26
N TYR A 134 0.11 5.91 13.95
CA TYR A 134 0.62 4.68 13.35
C TYR A 134 2.04 4.38 13.75
N ARG A 135 2.89 5.40 13.98
CA ARG A 135 4.23 5.19 14.51
C ARG A 135 4.19 4.57 15.90
N TYR A 136 3.34 5.07 16.80
CA TYR A 136 3.17 4.46 18.12
C TYR A 136 2.66 3.02 18.05
N ALA A 137 1.67 2.75 17.19
CA ALA A 137 1.20 1.39 17.00
C ALA A 137 2.29 0.45 16.43
N LEU A 138 3.15 0.95 15.54
CA LEU A 138 4.26 0.17 14.98
C LEU A 138 5.36 -0.06 16.01
N GLU A 139 5.66 0.91 16.87
CA GLU A 139 6.62 0.74 17.97
C GLU A 139 6.22 -0.42 18.89
N ASP A 140 4.92 -0.67 19.09
CA ASP A 140 4.42 -1.78 19.89
C ASP A 140 4.34 -3.13 19.13
N LEU A 141 3.99 -3.10 17.84
CA LEU A 141 3.66 -4.31 17.05
C LEU A 141 4.82 -4.84 16.19
N ASP A 142 5.60 -3.95 15.59
CA ASP A 142 6.70 -4.27 14.67
C ASP A 142 7.76 -3.15 14.75
N PRO A 143 8.53 -3.06 15.86
CA PRO A 143 9.39 -1.91 16.18
C PRO A 143 10.52 -1.69 15.17
N ASP A 144 10.89 -2.73 14.41
CA ASP A 144 11.87 -2.63 13.33
C ASP A 144 11.28 -1.97 12.07
N ARG A 145 9.94 -1.81 12.00
CA ARG A 145 9.25 -1.23 10.85
C ARG A 145 9.21 0.30 10.92
N LYS A 146 9.96 0.95 10.03
CA LYS A 146 9.98 2.42 9.95
C LYS A 146 8.81 2.98 9.14
N LEU A 147 8.08 3.93 9.72
CA LEU A 147 7.00 4.63 9.02
C LEU A 147 7.51 5.86 8.25
N TYR A 148 7.08 5.97 7.00
CA TYR A 148 7.29 7.13 6.13
C TYR A 148 5.96 7.74 5.68
N LEU A 149 5.93 9.06 5.55
CA LEU A 149 4.86 9.80 4.91
C LEU A 149 5.26 10.09 3.45
N ALA A 150 4.55 9.50 2.50
CA ALA A 150 4.75 9.75 1.08
C ALA A 150 3.99 10.99 0.61
N VAL A 151 4.70 11.95 0.03
CA VAL A 151 4.16 13.23 -0.44
C VAL A 151 4.58 13.55 -1.89
N PRO A 152 3.73 14.18 -2.71
CA PRO A 152 4.08 14.53 -4.08
C PRO A 152 5.17 15.61 -4.11
N ILE A 153 6.04 15.56 -5.11
CA ILE A 153 7.12 16.54 -5.30
C ILE A 153 6.62 18.00 -5.41
N ALA A 154 5.46 18.20 -6.06
CA ALA A 154 4.84 19.52 -6.16
C ALA A 154 4.53 20.11 -4.78
N ILE A 155 3.88 19.32 -3.92
CA ILE A 155 3.49 19.74 -2.56
C ILE A 155 4.71 19.83 -1.65
N TYR A 156 5.70 18.96 -1.85
CA TYR A 156 6.95 19.03 -1.11
C TYR A 156 7.66 20.36 -1.33
N THR A 157 7.75 20.79 -2.58
CA THR A 157 8.44 22.01 -3.00
C THR A 157 7.71 23.26 -2.54
N ASP A 158 6.37 23.27 -2.62
CA ASP A 158 5.58 24.48 -2.36
C ASP A 158 5.17 24.65 -0.88
N PHE A 159 4.83 23.54 -0.20
CA PHE A 159 4.25 23.58 1.14
C PHE A 159 5.19 23.00 2.21
N PHE A 160 5.81 21.85 1.94
CA PHE A 160 6.67 21.22 2.93
C PHE A 160 7.98 22.00 3.11
N SER A 161 8.43 22.77 2.12
CA SER A 161 9.61 23.63 2.22
C SER A 161 9.44 24.82 3.19
N VAL A 162 8.19 25.16 3.57
CA VAL A 162 7.89 26.28 4.46
C VAL A 162 8.53 26.05 5.84
N PRO A 163 9.23 27.05 6.44
CA PRO A 163 9.98 26.87 7.68
C PRO A 163 9.18 26.32 8.85
N PHE A 164 7.93 26.77 9.01
CA PHE A 164 7.03 26.26 10.05
C PHE A 164 6.74 24.76 9.86
N ILE A 165 6.44 24.34 8.63
CA ILE A 165 6.13 22.95 8.28
C ILE A 165 7.37 22.06 8.49
N GLN A 166 8.55 22.50 8.04
CA GLN A 166 9.81 21.82 8.33
C GLN A 166 10.08 21.69 9.84
N SER A 167 9.76 22.73 10.62
CA SER A 167 9.89 22.67 12.09
C SER A 167 8.96 21.64 12.70
N VAL A 168 7.71 21.53 12.23
CA VAL A 168 6.77 20.51 12.71
C VAL A 168 7.29 19.12 12.40
N ILE A 169 7.67 18.85 11.15
CA ILE A 169 8.17 17.55 10.68
C ILE A 169 9.40 17.09 11.48
N ARG A 170 10.33 18.01 11.74
CA ARG A 170 11.53 17.75 12.53
C ARG A 170 11.20 17.41 13.99
N ARG A 171 10.29 18.17 14.61
CA ARG A 171 9.89 17.96 16.01
C ARG A 171 9.06 16.68 16.19
N SER A 172 8.24 16.32 15.20
CA SER A 172 7.47 15.08 15.19
C SER A 172 8.27 13.86 14.76
N GLN A 173 9.52 14.05 14.32
CA GLN A 173 10.40 13.00 13.78
C GLN A 173 9.72 12.22 12.66
N THR A 174 8.99 12.93 11.79
CA THR A 174 8.25 12.30 10.70
C THR A 174 9.19 12.08 9.53
N ASN A 175 9.47 10.80 9.22
CA ASN A 175 10.20 10.47 8.00
C ASN A 175 9.31 10.75 6.78
N LEU A 176 9.89 11.34 5.74
CA LEU A 176 9.22 11.63 4.48
C LEU A 176 9.85 10.82 3.36
N VAL A 177 8.99 10.44 2.41
CA VAL A 177 9.42 10.07 1.07
C VAL A 177 8.69 10.95 0.06
N VAL A 178 9.43 11.51 -0.89
CA VAL A 178 8.89 12.39 -1.92
C VAL A 178 8.81 11.60 -3.20
N TYR A 179 7.68 11.64 -3.87
CA TYR A 179 7.45 10.93 -5.13
C TYR A 179 6.97 11.86 -6.24
N ASP A 180 7.26 11.51 -7.48
CA ASP A 180 6.70 12.16 -8.66
C ASP A 180 5.48 11.34 -9.14
N ALA A 181 4.29 11.92 -8.98
CA ALA A 181 3.04 11.26 -9.36
C ALA A 181 2.87 11.07 -10.87
N ALA A 182 3.55 11.88 -11.70
CA ALA A 182 3.48 11.79 -13.15
C ALA A 182 4.44 10.75 -13.73
N LYS A 183 5.60 10.58 -13.08
CA LYS A 183 6.65 9.64 -13.51
C LYS A 183 6.64 8.31 -12.75
N GLU A 184 5.82 8.21 -11.70
CA GLU A 184 5.71 7.01 -10.85
C GLU A 184 7.05 6.61 -10.20
N GLU A 185 7.85 7.58 -9.76
CA GLU A 185 9.17 7.34 -9.17
C GLU A 185 9.34 8.00 -7.79
N LEU A 186 10.12 7.37 -6.91
CA LEU A 186 10.56 7.99 -5.66
C LEU A 186 11.74 8.94 -5.92
N ILE A 187 11.57 10.19 -5.53
CA ILE A 187 12.53 11.28 -5.78
C ILE A 187 13.50 11.46 -4.61
N LYS A 188 12.99 11.41 -3.37
CA LYS A 188 13.79 11.78 -2.19
C LYS A 188 13.31 11.09 -0.92
N TRP A 189 14.27 10.76 -0.07
CA TRP A 189 14.03 10.30 1.29
C TRP A 189 14.56 11.35 2.28
N GLN A 190 13.78 11.63 3.33
CA GLN A 190 14.17 12.55 4.39
C GLN A 190 13.80 11.93 5.73
N ASN A 191 14.81 11.65 6.56
CA ASN A 191 14.65 11.15 7.93
C ASN A 191 14.85 12.29 8.93
#